data_AF-A0A8T0PYN1-F1
#
_entry.id   AF-A0A8T0PYN1-F1
#
_cell.length_a   1.000
_cell.length_b   1.000
_cell.length_c   1.000
_cell.angle_alpha   90.00
_cell.angle_beta   90.00
_cell.angle_gamma   90.00
#
_symmetry.space_group_name_H-M   'P 1'
#
loop_
_entity.id
_entity.type
_entity.pdbx_description
1 polymer ?
#
loop_
_entity_poly.entity_id
_entity_poly.type
_entity_poly.pdbx_seq_one_letter_code
_entity_poly.pdbx_strand_id
1 'polypeptide(L)'
;MTLSSDQSKRHIVEQRSSDSNVLAVDPTLELRFLFETRKDISSCLQLTNKTGGSIAFNIMTNQTKYRAEPKIGTLPPCSKCYVSVTLRAQEEAPLNMQCHDMLIVQCVSISEGLAESDEISEEFFKKVMAEKVVDVVKLPIVYVAREQFSTV
;
A
#
# COMPACT_ATOMS: atom_id res chain seq x y z
N MET A 1 -42.58 17.31 -22.45
CA MET A 1 -42.42 17.26 -20.97
C MET A 1 -43.08 15.97 -20.54
N THR A 2 -42.43 14.94 -20.00
CA THR A 2 -41.18 14.82 -19.26
C THR A 2 -40.64 13.40 -19.48
N LEU A 3 -39.34 13.30 -19.74
CA LEU A 3 -38.55 12.08 -19.62
C LEU A 3 -38.33 11.79 -18.13
N SER A 4 -38.43 10.54 -17.71
CA SER A 4 -37.62 10.02 -16.60
C SER A 4 -37.55 8.50 -16.71
N SER A 5 -36.52 8.02 -17.40
CA SER A 5 -36.12 6.63 -17.39
C SER A 5 -35.40 6.32 -16.09
N ASP A 6 -35.98 5.42 -15.32
CA ASP A 6 -35.35 4.69 -14.24
C ASP A 6 -34.25 3.78 -14.81
N GLN A 7 -33.00 4.22 -14.70
CA GLN A 7 -31.83 3.35 -14.78
C GLN A 7 -30.70 3.99 -13.96
N SER A 8 -30.67 3.69 -12.67
CA SER A 8 -29.41 3.71 -11.92
C SER A 8 -29.33 2.51 -10.98
N LYS A 9 -29.55 1.33 -11.55
CA LYS A 9 -28.98 0.08 -11.04
C LYS A 9 -27.84 -0.30 -11.97
N ARG A 10 -26.65 0.25 -11.72
CA ARG A 10 -25.33 -0.21 -12.19
C ARG A 10 -24.29 0.76 -11.66
N HIS A 11 -23.80 0.52 -10.45
CA HIS A 11 -22.37 0.61 -10.08
C HIS A 11 -22.23 0.20 -8.61
N ILE A 12 -22.59 -1.06 -8.31
CA ILE A 12 -21.79 -1.81 -7.35
C ILE A 12 -20.51 -2.12 -8.12
N VAL A 13 -19.57 -1.19 -8.09
CA VAL A 13 -18.18 -1.51 -8.40
C VAL A 13 -17.60 -1.99 -7.10
N GLU A 14 -17.39 -3.30 -7.02
CA GLU A 14 -16.26 -3.85 -6.29
C GLU A 14 -15.06 -2.94 -6.57
N GLN A 15 -14.68 -2.12 -5.61
CA GLN A 15 -13.49 -1.27 -5.73
C GLN A 15 -12.29 -2.19 -5.87
N ARG A 16 -11.94 -2.50 -7.13
CA ARG A 16 -10.70 -3.16 -7.51
C ARG A 16 -9.55 -2.26 -7.07
N SER A 17 -8.73 -2.79 -6.18
CA SER A 17 -7.74 -2.07 -5.38
C SER A 17 -6.45 -1.69 -6.13
N SER A 18 -6.50 -1.36 -7.42
CA SER A 18 -5.26 -1.16 -8.21
C SER A 18 -5.27 -0.03 -9.25
N ASP A 19 -6.40 0.62 -9.54
CA ASP A 19 -6.47 1.68 -10.56
C ASP A 19 -6.58 3.08 -9.93
N SER A 20 -5.64 3.44 -9.05
CA SER A 20 -5.48 4.84 -8.69
C SER A 20 -4.92 5.64 -9.89
N ASN A 21 -5.55 6.78 -10.16
CA ASN A 21 -5.04 7.74 -11.14
C ASN A 21 -3.82 8.52 -10.62
N VAL A 22 -3.53 8.44 -9.32
CA VAL A 22 -2.47 9.19 -8.64
C VAL A 22 -1.23 8.33 -8.43
N LEU A 23 -1.42 7.13 -7.87
CA LEU A 23 -0.33 6.27 -7.44
C LEU A 23 -0.49 4.84 -8.00
N ALA A 24 0.51 4.35 -8.73
CA ALA A 24 0.60 2.93 -9.04
C ALA A 24 1.49 2.21 -8.02
N VAL A 25 1.09 0.98 -7.68
CA VAL A 25 1.83 0.07 -6.80
C VAL A 25 2.16 -1.19 -7.58
N ASP A 26 3.42 -1.62 -7.52
CA ASP A 26 3.89 -2.88 -8.07
C ASP A 26 4.60 -3.69 -6.98
N PRO A 27 4.20 -4.94 -6.68
CA PRO A 27 3.16 -5.73 -7.36
C PRO A 27 1.73 -5.19 -7.17
N THR A 28 0.86 -5.41 -8.16
CA THR A 28 -0.52 -4.85 -8.20
C THR A 28 -1.57 -5.71 -7.50
N LEU A 29 -1.31 -7.01 -7.31
CA LEU A 29 -2.28 -7.97 -6.78
C LEU A 29 -2.08 -8.25 -5.30
N GLU A 30 -0.85 -8.56 -4.89
CA GLU A 30 -0.51 -8.95 -3.52
C GLU A 30 0.98 -8.80 -3.27
N LEU A 31 1.36 -8.53 -2.01
CA LEU A 31 2.73 -8.54 -1.54
C LEU A 31 3.05 -9.89 -0.90
N ARG A 32 4.01 -10.63 -1.47
CA ARG A 32 4.34 -11.99 -1.03
C ARG A 32 5.53 -12.01 -0.08
N PHE A 33 5.39 -12.74 1.02
CA PHE A 33 6.48 -13.02 1.94
C PHE A 33 6.80 -14.51 1.90
N LEU A 34 8.07 -14.84 1.66
CA LEU A 34 8.58 -16.21 1.79
C LEU A 34 8.70 -16.52 3.28
N PHE A 35 7.68 -17.15 3.85
CA PHE A 35 7.55 -17.32 5.29
C PHE A 35 8.59 -18.30 5.85
N GLU A 36 9.22 -17.89 6.94
CA GLU A 36 10.21 -18.67 7.69
C GLU A 36 10.08 -18.32 9.18
N THR A 37 9.87 -19.33 10.03
CA THR A 37 9.78 -19.12 11.47
C THR A 37 11.10 -18.59 12.03
N ARG A 38 11.01 -17.70 13.03
CA ARG A 38 12.14 -17.13 13.78
C ARG A 38 13.13 -16.30 12.94
N LYS A 39 12.70 -15.79 11.79
CA LYS A 39 13.49 -14.87 10.96
C LYS A 39 12.68 -13.67 10.53
N ASP A 40 13.35 -12.52 10.47
CA ASP A 40 12.82 -11.34 9.80
C ASP A 40 12.85 -11.59 8.28
N ILE A 41 11.74 -11.25 7.61
CA ILE A 41 11.53 -11.53 6.19
C ILE A 41 11.10 -10.24 5.53
N SER A 42 11.76 -9.87 4.44
CA SER A 42 11.42 -8.64 3.72
C SER A 42 10.87 -8.94 2.34
N SER A 43 9.91 -8.12 1.92
CA SER A 43 9.47 -8.00 0.54
C SER A 43 9.51 -6.54 0.13
N CYS A 44 9.71 -6.28 -1.16
CA CYS A 44 9.75 -4.92 -1.69
C CYS A 44 8.52 -4.65 -2.56
N LEU A 45 8.09 -3.40 -2.58
CA LEU A 45 7.15 -2.88 -3.56
C LEU A 45 7.69 -1.58 -4.15
N GLN A 46 7.27 -1.26 -5.38
CA GLN A 46 7.55 0.00 -6.04
C GLN A 46 6.28 0.87 -6.03
N LEU A 47 6.45 2.10 -5.59
CA LEU A 47 5.47 3.16 -5.71
C LEU A 47 5.82 4.01 -6.93
N THR A 48 4.83 4.36 -7.76
CA THR A 48 5.01 5.23 -8.93
C THR A 48 4.01 6.38 -8.88
N ASN A 49 4.50 7.62 -8.83
CA ASN A 49 3.67 8.80 -8.98
C ASN A 49 3.31 9.00 -10.46
N LYS A 50 2.02 8.95 -10.79
CA LYS A 50 1.51 9.09 -12.17
C LYS A 50 1.16 10.54 -12.52
N THR A 51 1.29 11.45 -11.56
CA THR A 51 0.85 12.84 -11.70
C THR A 51 2.00 13.78 -12.08
N GLY A 52 1.64 14.96 -12.58
CA GLY A 52 2.58 16.05 -12.83
C GLY A 52 2.96 16.86 -11.59
N GLY A 53 2.46 16.51 -10.40
CA GLY A 53 2.75 17.18 -9.14
C GLY A 53 3.42 16.25 -8.13
N SER A 54 3.97 16.81 -7.05
CA SER A 54 4.51 16.03 -5.95
C SER A 54 3.41 15.42 -5.10
N ILE A 55 3.65 14.21 -4.59
CA ILE A 55 2.76 13.54 -3.64
C ILE A 55 3.54 13.14 -2.39
N ALA A 56 2.87 13.14 -1.24
CA ALA A 56 3.34 12.46 -0.04
C ALA A 56 2.70 11.07 0.05
N PHE A 57 3.42 10.09 0.59
CA PHE A 57 2.88 8.76 0.89
C PHE A 57 3.13 8.36 2.34
N ASN A 58 2.26 7.49 2.86
CA ASN A 58 2.39 6.84 4.17
C ASN A 58 2.03 5.36 4.05
N ILE A 59 2.95 4.51 4.49
CA ILE A 59 2.83 3.05 4.50
C ILE A 59 2.33 2.59 5.86
N MET A 60 1.20 1.91 5.84
CA MET A 60 0.57 1.33 7.01
C MET A 60 0.28 -0.14 6.77
N THR A 61 0.04 -0.87 7.86
CA THR A 61 -0.44 -2.24 7.84
C THR A 61 -1.56 -2.39 8.85
N ASN A 62 -2.49 -3.32 8.63
CA ASN A 62 -3.52 -3.66 9.62
C ASN A 62 -2.99 -4.51 10.79
N GLN A 63 -1.75 -4.99 10.70
CA GLN A 63 -1.04 -5.71 11.77
C GLN A 63 0.26 -4.98 12.15
N THR A 64 0.64 -5.02 13.42
CA THR A 64 1.83 -4.33 13.95
C THR A 64 3.15 -5.07 13.72
N LYS A 65 3.09 -6.33 13.26
CA LYS A 65 4.26 -7.19 13.02
C LYS A 65 5.08 -6.84 11.76
N TYR A 66 4.71 -5.78 11.05
CA TYR A 66 5.39 -5.31 9.84
C TYR A 66 6.07 -3.96 10.08
N ARG A 67 7.23 -3.76 9.46
CA ARG A 67 7.93 -2.47 9.41
C ARG A 67 8.21 -2.10 7.96
N ALA A 68 7.79 -0.89 7.56
CA ALA A 68 8.09 -0.34 6.24
C ALA A 68 9.28 0.63 6.28
N GLU A 69 10.07 0.65 5.22
CA GLU A 69 11.20 1.54 5.03
C GLU A 69 11.36 1.93 3.55
N PRO A 70 11.20 3.23 3.19
CA PRO A 70 10.67 4.30 4.04
C PRO A 70 9.19 4.05 4.42
N LYS A 71 8.80 4.39 5.66
CA LYS A 71 7.38 4.35 6.07
C LYS A 71 6.61 5.55 5.51
N ILE A 72 7.21 6.73 5.58
CA ILE A 72 6.66 7.99 5.07
C ILE A 72 7.69 8.58 4.12
N GLY A 73 7.22 9.20 3.05
CA GLY A 73 8.09 9.91 2.13
C GLY A 73 7.32 10.77 1.13
N THR A 74 8.08 11.39 0.25
CA THR A 74 7.57 12.19 -0.87
C THR A 74 8.01 11.55 -2.19
N LEU A 75 7.20 11.75 -3.22
CA LEU A 75 7.47 11.34 -4.58
C LEU A 75 7.33 12.57 -5.49
N PRO A 76 8.43 13.02 -6.13
CA PRO A 76 8.37 14.01 -7.19
C PRO A 76 7.45 13.59 -8.35
N PRO A 77 7.06 14.52 -9.24
CA PRO A 77 6.30 14.21 -10.44
C PRO A 77 6.92 13.07 -11.25
N CYS A 78 6.08 12.16 -11.76
CA CYS A 78 6.49 11.06 -12.64
C CYS A 78 7.63 10.16 -12.10
N SER A 79 7.85 10.14 -10.79
CA SER A 79 8.97 9.43 -10.16
C SER A 79 8.55 8.11 -9.51
N LYS A 80 9.55 7.35 -9.05
CA LYS A 80 9.38 6.04 -8.41
C LYS A 80 10.17 5.95 -7.11
N CYS A 81 9.66 5.18 -6.16
CA CYS A 81 10.34 4.85 -4.91
C CYS A 81 10.13 3.37 -4.59
N TYR A 82 11.15 2.71 -4.03
CA TYR A 82 11.03 1.37 -3.51
C TYR A 82 10.84 1.41 -2.01
N VAL A 83 9.85 0.67 -1.52
CA VAL A 83 9.59 0.46 -0.10
C VAL A 83 9.91 -0.99 0.23
N SER A 84 10.77 -1.19 1.23
CA SER A 84 10.96 -2.48 1.87
C SER A 84 9.95 -2.65 2.99
N VAL A 85 9.25 -3.78 3.04
CA VAL A 85 8.35 -4.15 4.12
C VAL A 85 8.90 -5.42 4.76
N THR A 86 9.26 -5.33 6.03
CA THR A 86 9.82 -6.43 6.81
C THR A 86 8.76 -6.97 7.77
N LEU A 87 8.39 -8.24 7.60
CA LEU A 87 7.70 -9.04 8.60
C LEU A 87 8.71 -9.42 9.68
N ARG A 88 8.42 -9.07 10.94
CA ARG A 88 9.24 -9.49 12.09
C ARG A 88 9.13 -10.99 12.33
N ALA A 89 10.20 -11.57 12.85
CA ALA A 89 10.27 -12.98 13.23
C ALA A 89 9.01 -13.44 13.97
N GLN A 90 8.38 -14.48 13.44
CA GLN A 90 7.21 -15.15 14.03
C GLN A 90 7.65 -16.49 14.62
N GLU A 91 7.16 -16.84 15.80
CA GLU A 91 7.54 -18.11 16.46
C GLU A 91 7.00 -19.33 15.73
N GLU A 92 5.76 -19.23 15.23
CA GLU A 92 5.04 -20.33 14.59
C GLU A 92 4.51 -19.91 13.21
N ALA A 93 4.38 -20.88 12.31
CA ALA A 93 3.74 -20.66 11.02
C ALA A 93 2.21 -20.62 11.20
N PRO A 94 1.51 -19.69 10.53
CA PRO A 94 0.05 -19.72 10.55
C PRO A 94 -0.48 -20.96 9.84
N LEU A 95 -1.67 -21.40 10.24
CA LEU A 95 -2.33 -22.56 9.65
C LEU A 95 -2.48 -22.37 8.14
N ASN A 96 -2.00 -23.34 7.37
CA ASN A 96 -2.02 -23.32 5.91
C ASN A 96 -1.37 -22.07 5.27
N MET A 97 -0.45 -21.40 5.97
CA MET A 97 0.19 -20.14 5.54
C MET A 97 -0.81 -19.00 5.25
N GLN A 98 -2.01 -19.05 5.85
CA GLN A 98 -3.02 -18.02 5.62
C GLN A 98 -2.86 -16.84 6.58
N CYS A 99 -2.98 -15.62 6.03
CA CYS A 99 -3.15 -14.39 6.79
C CYS A 99 -4.19 -13.50 6.10
N HIS A 100 -4.76 -12.56 6.85
CA HIS A 100 -5.69 -11.54 6.33
C HIS A 100 -5.07 -10.15 6.46
N ASP A 101 -3.75 -10.11 6.28
CA ASP A 101 -2.96 -8.92 6.50
C ASP A 101 -3.01 -8.07 5.23
N MET A 102 -3.01 -6.76 5.42
CA MET A 102 -3.15 -5.78 4.36
C MET A 102 -2.07 -4.72 4.53
N LEU A 103 -1.34 -4.44 3.47
CA LEU A 103 -0.58 -3.22 3.30
C LEU A 103 -1.53 -2.12 2.82
N ILE A 104 -1.43 -0.94 3.43
CA ILE A 104 -2.25 0.22 3.10
C ILE A 104 -1.29 1.34 2.73
N VAL A 105 -1.40 1.85 1.51
CA VAL A 105 -0.63 3.01 1.04
C VAL A 105 -1.57 4.19 0.94
N GLN A 106 -1.38 5.17 1.81
CA GLN A 106 -2.07 6.46 1.72
C GLN A 106 -1.23 7.41 0.88
N CYS A 107 -1.85 8.20 0.01
CA CYS A 107 -1.16 9.28 -0.68
C CYS A 107 -2.02 10.53 -0.87
N VAL A 108 -1.36 11.67 -0.91
CA VAL A 108 -1.99 12.99 -1.10
C VAL A 108 -1.09 13.90 -1.92
N SER A 109 -1.69 14.70 -2.80
CA SER A 109 -0.97 15.76 -3.52
C SER A 109 -0.50 16.85 -2.56
N ILE A 110 0.73 17.30 -2.73
CA ILE A 110 1.36 18.34 -1.92
C ILE A 110 1.90 19.45 -2.81
N SER A 111 2.03 20.65 -2.24
CA SER A 111 2.75 21.75 -2.91
C SER A 111 4.25 21.50 -2.91
N GLU A 112 4.98 22.11 -3.85
CA GLU A 112 6.43 22.00 -3.93
C GLU A 112 7.11 22.48 -2.65
N GLY A 113 6.68 23.61 -2.07
CA GLY A 113 7.23 24.11 -0.80
C GLY A 113 7.01 23.17 0.40
N LEU A 114 5.97 22.33 0.39
CA LEU A 114 5.77 21.31 1.41
C LEU A 114 6.57 20.03 1.13
N ALA A 115 6.90 19.76 -0.15
CA ALA A 115 7.72 18.61 -0.52
C ALA A 115 9.19 18.77 -0.10
N GLU A 116 9.65 20.03 0.03
CA GLU A 116 11.01 20.39 0.47
C GLU A 116 11.14 20.61 1.99
N SER A 117 10.04 20.50 2.74
CA SER A 117 10.05 20.66 4.20
C SER A 117 10.02 19.32 4.94
N ASP A 118 10.40 19.34 6.22
CA ASP A 118 10.36 18.17 7.11
C ASP A 118 8.98 17.98 7.79
N GLU A 119 7.92 18.62 7.28
CA GLU A 119 6.59 18.63 7.93
C GLU A 119 5.77 17.36 7.65
N ILE A 120 6.15 16.57 6.63
CA ILE A 120 5.47 15.34 6.24
C ILE A 120 5.72 14.25 7.31
N SER A 121 4.71 13.99 8.13
CA SER A 121 4.75 13.05 9.26
C SER A 121 3.45 12.25 9.39
N GLU A 122 3.40 11.29 10.33
CA GLU A 122 2.15 10.56 10.60
C GLU A 122 1.03 11.50 11.07
N GLU A 123 1.37 12.55 11.83
CA GLU A 123 0.40 13.55 12.28
C GLU A 123 -0.14 14.39 11.13
N PHE A 124 0.70 14.72 10.15
CA PHE A 124 0.26 15.36 8.92
C PHE A 124 -0.81 14.52 8.22
N PHE A 125 -0.57 13.21 8.05
CA PHE A 125 -1.57 12.31 7.45
C PHE A 125 -2.86 12.24 8.27
N LYS A 126 -2.78 12.17 9.61
CA LYS A 126 -3.98 12.20 10.47
C LYS A 126 -4.82 13.47 10.28
N LYS A 127 -4.17 14.64 10.19
CA LYS A 127 -4.84 15.92 9.95
C LYS A 127 -5.46 15.98 8.55
N VAL A 128 -4.68 15.63 7.54
CA VAL A 128 -5.12 15.66 6.14
C VAL A 128 -6.30 14.72 5.90
N MET A 129 -6.32 13.53 6.50
CA MET A 129 -7.44 12.59 6.40
C MET A 129 -8.77 13.16 6.95
N ALA A 130 -8.70 14.12 7.88
CA ALA A 130 -9.89 14.78 8.42
C ALA A 130 -10.39 15.94 7.54
N GLU A 131 -9.51 16.53 6.72
CA GLU A 131 -9.77 17.78 6.00
C GLU A 131 -9.85 17.61 4.47
N LYS A 132 -9.22 16.58 3.92
CA LYS A 132 -9.03 16.37 2.49
C LYS A 132 -9.24 14.91 2.10
N VAL A 133 -9.55 14.72 0.82
CA VAL A 133 -9.60 13.39 0.22
C VAL A 133 -8.17 12.89 0.04
N VAL A 134 -7.88 11.73 0.63
CA VAL A 134 -6.61 11.02 0.51
C VAL A 134 -6.87 9.77 -0.31
N ASP A 135 -6.03 9.52 -1.31
CA ASP A 135 -6.12 8.31 -2.11
C ASP A 135 -5.48 7.15 -1.35
N VAL A 136 -6.14 5.98 -1.36
CA VAL A 136 -5.75 4.83 -0.54
C VAL A 136 -5.72 3.58 -1.39
N VAL A 137 -4.53 2.98 -1.51
CA VAL A 137 -4.33 1.68 -2.14
C VAL A 137 -4.21 0.62 -1.06
N LYS A 138 -4.95 -0.49 -1.20
CA LYS A 138 -4.90 -1.63 -0.27
C LYS A 138 -4.33 -2.85 -1.00
N LEU A 139 -3.20 -3.36 -0.55
CA LEU A 139 -2.53 -4.50 -1.15
C LEU A 139 -2.54 -5.68 -0.17
N PRO A 140 -3.23 -6.79 -0.51
CA PRO A 140 -3.19 -8.02 0.28
C PRO A 140 -1.76 -8.52 0.51
N ILE A 141 -1.51 -9.07 1.69
CA ILE A 141 -0.27 -9.77 2.01
C ILE A 141 -0.53 -11.28 1.98
N VAL A 142 0.37 -12.02 1.34
CA VAL A 142 0.30 -13.49 1.25
C VAL A 142 1.61 -14.10 1.73
N TYR A 143 1.51 -15.16 2.52
CA TYR A 143 2.66 -15.96 2.91
C TYR A 143 2.81 -17.15 1.98
N VAL A 144 4.04 -17.35 1.50
CA VAL A 144 4.40 -18.44 0.60
C VAL A 144 5.40 -19.33 1.33
N ALA A 145 5.14 -20.62 1.37
CA ALA A 145 6.09 -21.58 1.92
C ALA A 145 7.32 -21.67 0.99
N ARG A 146 8.51 -21.86 1.56
CA ARG A 146 9.65 -22.30 0.73
C ARG A 146 9.31 -23.70 0.21
N GLU A 147 9.32 -23.87 -1.11
CA GLU A 147 9.35 -25.20 -1.72
C GLU A 147 10.59 -25.91 -1.19
N GLN A 148 10.40 -26.87 -0.28
CA GLN A 148 11.45 -27.79 0.09
C GLN A 148 11.63 -28.72 -1.11
N PHE A 149 12.54 -28.40 -2.02
CA PHE A 149 13.07 -29.41 -2.93
C PHE A 149 13.84 -30.41 -2.06
N SER A 150 13.13 -31.42 -1.57
CA SER A 150 13.77 -32.65 -1.09
C SER A 150 14.38 -33.33 -2.31
N THR A 151 15.69 -33.20 -2.46
CA THR A 151 16.47 -34.09 -3.32
C THR A 151 16.21 -35.51 -2.85
N VAL A 152 15.46 -36.26 -3.65
CA VAL A 152 15.38 -37.72 -3.60
C VAL A 152 16.64 -38.35 -4.15
#